data_AF-R1I2S9-F1
#
_entry.id   AF-R1I2S9-F1
#
_cell.length_a   1.000
_cell.length_b   1.000
_cell.length_c   1.000
_cell.angle_alpha   90.00
_cell.angle_beta   90.00
_cell.angle_gamma   90.00
#
_symmetry.space_group_name_H-M   'P 1'
#
loop_
_entity.id
_entity.type
_entity.pdbx_description
1 polymer ?
#
loop_
_entity_poly.entity_id
_entity_poly.type
_entity_poly.pdbx_seq_one_letter_code
_entity_poly.pdbx_strand_id
1 'polypeptide(L)'
;MSNPEQLIADFEARMAESQRKADRMVSEIEAVSVSERSKDGQIGVRVDHAGNLVGLEIGPSVRDKPDLAGEILRTVKSAQSKLAGAVRAGVTDPVGPEVMNQLVSRLEQAFPPPEPEGFAPPPRDDGDRFVPEEERQLPAVPKPPRAPRPSSDDGHDDDYFGDGDYLR
;
A
#
# COMPACT_ATOMS: atom_id res chain seq x y z
N MET A 1 13.63 51.32 35.78
CA MET A 1 14.11 49.94 35.99
C MET A 1 12.88 49.06 35.89
N SER A 2 12.83 48.11 34.96
CA SER A 2 11.66 47.24 34.79
C SER A 2 11.43 46.44 36.08
N ASN A 3 10.19 46.42 36.56
CA ASN A 3 9.85 45.75 37.81
C ASN A 3 9.96 44.23 37.61
N PRO A 4 10.72 43.49 38.43
CA PRO A 4 10.95 42.05 38.22
C PRO A 4 9.65 41.23 38.19
N GLU A 5 8.63 41.68 38.93
CA GLU A 5 7.29 41.06 38.92
C GLU A 5 6.59 41.18 37.56
N GLN A 6 6.79 42.27 36.83
CA GLN A 6 6.22 42.45 35.48
C GLN A 6 6.92 41.55 34.47
N LEU A 7 8.23 41.34 34.60
CA LEU A 7 8.98 40.43 33.73
C LEU A 7 8.55 38.97 33.93
N ILE A 8 8.24 38.56 35.17
CA ILE A 8 7.72 37.22 35.47
C ILE A 8 6.31 37.06 34.90
N ALA A 9 5.42 38.04 35.13
CA ALA A 9 4.05 38.00 34.60
C ALA A 9 4.02 37.96 33.06
N ASP A 10 4.88 38.72 32.38
CA ASP A 10 5.01 38.70 30.93
C ASP A 10 5.56 37.35 30.42
N PHE A 11 6.47 36.73 31.16
CA PHE A 11 7.00 35.42 30.83
C PHE A 11 5.95 34.30 31.01
N GLU A 12 5.19 34.33 32.10
CA GLU A 12 4.07 33.42 32.34
C GLU A 12 2.99 33.56 31.27
N ALA A 13 2.65 34.80 30.88
CA ALA A 13 1.68 35.07 29.82
C ALA A 13 2.13 34.48 28.47
N ARG A 14 3.41 34.65 28.10
CA ARG A 14 3.98 34.09 26.86
C ARG A 14 4.03 32.56 26.89
N MET A 15 4.36 31.97 28.03
CA MET A 15 4.32 30.51 28.22
C MET A 15 2.90 29.97 28.03
N ALA A 16 1.90 30.59 28.66
CA ALA A 16 0.50 30.18 28.54
C ALA A 16 -0.03 30.33 27.10
N GLU A 17 0.35 31.40 26.40
CA GLU A 17 -0.01 31.61 24.99
C GLU A 17 0.65 30.55 24.09
N SER A 18 1.93 30.25 24.31
CA SER A 18 2.65 29.21 23.57
C SER A 18 2.03 27.82 23.77
N GLN A 19 1.63 27.48 24.99
CA GLN A 19 0.94 26.22 25.29
C GLN A 19 -0.38 26.12 24.52
N ARG A 20 -1.23 27.15 24.58
CA ARG A 20 -2.50 27.17 23.84
C ARG A 20 -2.31 27.02 22.34
N LYS A 21 -1.26 27.66 21.79
CA LYS A 21 -0.93 27.56 20.37
C LYS A 21 -0.46 26.14 20.01
N ALA A 22 0.33 25.51 20.86
CA ALA A 22 0.75 24.13 20.69
C ALA A 22 -0.44 23.16 20.73
N ASP A 23 -1.34 23.30 21.71
CA ASP A 23 -2.53 22.44 21.85
C ASP A 23 -3.46 22.55 20.64
N ARG A 24 -3.67 23.78 20.14
CA ARG A 24 -4.43 24.01 18.90
C ARG A 24 -3.75 23.34 17.70
N MET A 25 -2.43 23.49 17.57
CA MET A 25 -1.68 22.87 16.48
C MET A 25 -1.79 21.34 16.52
N VAL A 26 -1.68 20.71 17.70
CA VAL A 26 -1.84 19.26 17.86
C VAL A 26 -3.25 18.85 17.42
N SER A 27 -4.28 19.56 17.86
CA SER A 27 -5.67 19.28 17.48
C SER A 27 -5.91 19.43 15.97
N GLU A 28 -5.31 20.44 15.34
CA GLU A 28 -5.38 20.64 13.89
C GLU A 28 -4.70 19.50 13.13
N ILE A 29 -3.53 19.04 13.60
CA ILE A 29 -2.84 17.88 13.02
C ILE A 29 -3.67 16.62 13.19
N GLU A 30 -4.20 16.35 14.38
CA GLU A 30 -4.99 15.14 14.67
C GLU A 30 -6.24 15.03 13.80
N ALA A 31 -6.84 16.18 13.44
CA ALA A 31 -7.99 16.26 12.55
C ALA A 31 -7.65 16.02 11.07
N VAL A 32 -6.37 16.06 10.68
CA VAL A 32 -5.96 15.77 9.31
C VAL A 32 -6.20 14.30 8.99
N SER A 33 -6.97 14.07 7.94
CA SER A 33 -7.11 12.75 7.32
C SER A 33 -7.07 12.90 5.81
N VAL A 34 -6.48 11.91 5.16
CA VAL A 34 -6.42 11.86 3.70
C VAL A 34 -7.25 10.68 3.22
N SER A 35 -8.15 10.95 2.28
CA SER A 35 -8.91 9.91 1.59
C SER A 35 -8.47 9.82 0.13
N GLU A 36 -8.28 8.61 -0.35
CA GLU A 36 -7.87 8.32 -1.73
C GLU A 36 -8.70 7.19 -2.31
N ARG A 37 -8.80 7.14 -3.64
CA ARG A 37 -9.50 6.08 -4.34
C ARG A 37 -8.64 5.50 -5.45
N SER A 38 -8.80 4.21 -5.71
CA SER A 38 -8.21 3.54 -6.87
C SER A 38 -8.68 4.17 -8.19
N LYS A 39 -7.96 3.90 -9.27
CA LYS A 39 -8.28 4.40 -10.62
C LYS A 39 -9.67 3.99 -11.09
N ASP A 40 -10.13 2.81 -10.70
CA ASP A 40 -11.46 2.30 -11.03
C ASP A 40 -12.56 2.77 -10.06
N GLY A 41 -12.17 3.52 -9.01
CA GLY A 41 -13.07 4.05 -7.99
C GLY A 41 -13.68 3.00 -7.06
N GLN A 42 -13.26 1.74 -7.18
CA GLN A 42 -13.83 0.62 -6.42
C GLN A 42 -13.18 0.45 -5.05
N ILE A 43 -11.96 0.96 -4.86
CA ILE A 43 -11.23 0.88 -3.60
C ILE A 43 -11.11 2.29 -3.04
N GLY A 44 -11.63 2.50 -1.84
CA GLY A 44 -11.49 3.74 -1.08
C GLY A 44 -10.63 3.50 0.15
N VAL A 45 -9.64 4.36 0.37
CA VAL A 45 -8.73 4.28 1.52
C VAL A 45 -8.77 5.60 2.26
N ARG A 46 -8.78 5.53 3.59
CA ARG A 46 -8.61 6.69 4.46
C ARG A 46 -7.47 6.45 5.44
N VAL A 47 -6.53 7.38 5.49
CA VAL A 47 -5.43 7.39 6.46
C VAL A 47 -5.51 8.59 7.39
N ASP A 48 -5.08 8.39 8.63
CA ASP A 48 -4.96 9.46 9.63
C ASP A 48 -3.66 10.26 9.47
N HIS A 49 -3.49 11.27 10.31
CA HIS A 49 -2.30 12.13 10.42
C HIS A 49 -0.99 11.39 10.73
N ALA A 50 -1.06 10.16 11.25
CA ALA A 50 0.10 9.30 11.52
C ALA A 50 0.35 8.30 10.38
N GLY A 51 -0.50 8.28 9.34
CA GLY A 51 -0.41 7.37 8.21
C GLY A 51 -1.03 5.99 8.46
N ASN A 52 -1.76 5.81 9.57
CA ASN A 52 -2.48 4.59 9.86
C ASN A 52 -3.74 4.50 9.00
N LEU A 53 -4.05 3.30 8.54
CA LEU A 53 -5.29 3.02 7.82
C LEU A 53 -6.47 3.03 8.80
N VAL A 54 -7.34 4.04 8.68
CA VAL A 54 -8.53 4.21 9.53
C VAL A 54 -9.83 3.91 8.79
N GLY A 55 -9.78 3.73 7.47
CA GLY A 55 -10.93 3.33 6.66
C GLY A 55 -10.52 2.62 5.38
N LEU A 56 -11.24 1.56 5.06
CA LEU A 56 -11.08 0.79 3.83
C LEU A 56 -12.45 0.42 3.28
N GLU A 57 -12.73 0.84 2.06
CA GLU A 57 -13.94 0.54 1.30
C GLU A 57 -13.56 -0.29 0.08
N ILE A 58 -14.21 -1.42 -0.12
CA ILE A 58 -13.97 -2.32 -1.26
C ILE A 58 -15.30 -2.62 -1.95
N GLY A 59 -15.42 -2.12 -3.18
CA GLY A 59 -16.54 -2.34 -4.07
C GLY A 59 -16.70 -3.82 -4.46
N PRO A 60 -17.91 -4.27 -4.78
CA PRO A 60 -18.20 -5.67 -5.06
C PRO A 60 -17.47 -6.17 -6.32
N SER A 61 -17.28 -5.32 -7.32
CA SER A 61 -16.73 -5.67 -8.64
C SER A 61 -15.24 -6.05 -8.63
N VAL A 62 -14.52 -5.79 -7.54
CA VAL A 62 -13.06 -6.02 -7.43
C VAL A 62 -12.67 -7.10 -6.44
N ARG A 63 -13.65 -7.69 -5.73
CA ARG A 63 -13.40 -8.70 -4.69
C ARG A 63 -12.75 -9.97 -5.22
N ASP A 64 -13.12 -10.35 -6.44
CA ASP A 64 -12.63 -11.57 -7.09
C ASP A 64 -11.39 -11.32 -7.97
N LYS A 65 -10.86 -10.09 -7.99
CA LYS A 65 -9.65 -9.77 -8.76
C LYS A 65 -8.41 -10.36 -8.05
N PRO A 66 -7.54 -11.10 -8.75
CA PRO A 66 -6.31 -11.62 -8.17
C PRO A 66 -5.34 -10.49 -7.74
N ASP A 67 -5.41 -9.33 -8.39
CA ASP A 67 -4.53 -8.19 -8.13
C ASP A 67 -5.06 -7.22 -7.06
N LEU A 68 -6.18 -7.53 -6.39
CA LEU A 68 -6.82 -6.65 -5.41
C LEU A 68 -5.85 -6.16 -4.32
N ALA A 69 -5.05 -7.06 -3.76
CA ALA A 69 -4.08 -6.71 -2.72
C ALA A 69 -3.04 -5.70 -3.23
N GLY A 70 -2.56 -5.87 -4.46
CA GLY A 70 -1.61 -4.94 -5.08
C GLY A 70 -2.22 -3.59 -5.40
N GLU A 71 -3.52 -3.53 -5.72
CA GLU A 71 -4.26 -2.29 -5.94
C GLU A 71 -4.50 -1.54 -4.62
N ILE A 72 -4.93 -2.24 -3.56
CA ILE A 72 -5.09 -1.67 -2.22
C ILE A 72 -3.78 -1.05 -1.73
N LEU A 73 -2.67 -1.79 -1.80
CA LEU A 73 -1.37 -1.30 -1.34
C LEU A 73 -0.92 -0.05 -2.11
N ARG A 74 -1.20 0.03 -3.41
CA ARG A 74 -0.92 1.22 -4.22
C ARG A 74 -1.75 2.42 -3.80
N THR A 75 -3.06 2.23 -3.61
CA THR A 75 -3.98 3.27 -3.13
C THR A 75 -3.58 3.76 -1.73
N VAL A 76 -3.21 2.85 -0.82
CA VAL A 76 -2.70 3.21 0.52
C VAL A 76 -1.42 4.03 0.42
N LYS A 77 -0.44 3.60 -0.38
CA LYS A 77 0.83 4.32 -0.53
C LYS A 77 0.64 5.71 -1.17
N SER A 78 -0.30 5.82 -2.12
CA SER A 78 -0.73 7.10 -2.69
C SER A 78 -1.35 8.02 -1.63
N ALA A 79 -2.26 7.50 -0.80
CA ALA A 79 -2.86 8.25 0.30
C ALA A 79 -1.80 8.73 1.31
N GLN A 80 -0.89 7.86 1.71
CA GLN A 80 0.20 8.16 2.64
C GLN A 80 1.15 9.24 2.09
N SER A 81 1.53 9.18 0.81
CA SER A 81 2.39 10.20 0.20
C SER A 81 1.78 11.61 0.17
N LYS A 82 0.43 11.70 0.17
CA LYS A 82 -0.30 12.98 0.17
C LYS A 82 -0.41 13.57 1.58
N LEU A 83 -0.05 12.82 2.62
CA LEU A 83 -0.20 13.22 4.01
C LEU A 83 0.66 14.44 4.37
N ALA A 84 1.90 14.48 3.91
CA ALA A 84 2.80 15.62 4.14
C ALA A 84 2.21 16.93 3.60
N GLY A 85 1.63 16.89 2.40
CA GLY A 85 0.93 18.03 1.80
C GLY A 85 -0.36 18.41 2.55
N ALA A 86 -1.12 17.41 2.99
CA ALA A 86 -2.35 17.62 3.75
C ALA A 86 -2.07 18.26 5.13
N VAL A 87 -1.04 17.82 5.85
CA VAL A 87 -0.62 18.39 7.13
C VAL A 87 -0.15 19.84 6.95
N ARG A 88 0.62 20.11 5.89
CA ARG A 88 1.05 21.48 5.56
C ARG A 88 -0.12 22.42 5.25
N ALA A 89 -1.18 21.91 4.62
CA ALA A 89 -2.36 22.70 4.27
C ALA A 89 -3.37 22.83 5.43
N GLY A 90 -3.45 21.82 6.31
CA GLY A 90 -4.40 21.77 7.41
C GLY A 90 -4.00 22.62 8.62
N VAL A 91 -2.69 22.78 8.86
CA VAL A 91 -2.20 23.60 9.98
C VAL A 91 -2.04 25.05 9.54
N THR A 92 -2.89 25.93 10.08
CA THR A 92 -3.02 27.31 9.56
C THR A 92 -2.12 28.30 10.29
N ASP A 93 -1.82 28.05 11.57
CA ASP A 93 -0.97 28.91 12.41
C ASP A 93 0.03 28.08 13.25
N PRO A 94 1.12 27.59 12.65
CA PRO A 94 2.11 26.82 13.39
C PRO A 94 2.81 27.67 14.46
N VAL A 95 3.24 27.02 15.55
CA VAL A 95 4.05 27.65 16.62
C VAL A 95 5.32 28.33 16.06
N GLY A 96 5.81 27.85 14.91
CA GLY A 96 6.78 28.52 14.06
C GLY A 96 7.00 27.78 12.73
N PRO A 97 7.57 28.44 11.70
CA PRO A 97 7.79 27.83 10.39
C PRO A 97 8.79 26.66 10.44
N GLU A 98 9.76 26.68 11.36
CA GLU A 98 10.76 25.61 11.53
C GLU A 98 10.11 24.30 11.99
N VAL A 99 9.15 24.36 12.92
CA VAL A 99 8.45 23.18 13.44
C VAL A 99 7.62 22.53 12.33
N MET A 100 6.94 23.35 11.52
CA MET A 100 6.18 22.87 10.38
C MET A 100 7.08 22.20 9.34
N ASN A 101 8.21 22.82 9.00
CA ASN A 101 9.17 22.26 8.04
C ASN A 101 9.76 20.93 8.53
N GLN A 102 10.08 20.81 9.82
CA GLN A 102 10.56 19.55 10.40
C GLN A 102 9.49 18.45 10.37
N LEU A 103 8.24 18.79 10.68
CA LEU A 103 7.13 17.83 10.63
C LEU A 103 6.89 17.32 9.21
N VAL A 104 6.78 18.24 8.24
CA VAL A 104 6.60 17.90 6.82
C VAL A 104 7.78 17.06 6.32
N SER A 105 9.02 17.45 6.63
CA SER A 105 10.21 16.70 6.21
C SER A 105 10.24 15.28 6.79
N ARG A 106 9.84 15.09 8.05
CA ARG A 106 9.71 13.75 8.64
C ARG A 106 8.63 12.92 7.96
N LEU A 107 7.49 13.52 7.63
CA LEU A 107 6.41 12.83 6.91
C LEU A 107 6.83 12.43 5.50
N GLU A 108 7.55 13.29 4.77
CA GLU A 108 8.09 12.97 3.44
C GLU A 108 9.13 11.85 3.49
N GLN A 109 9.95 11.80 4.55
CA GLN A 109 10.91 10.72 4.77
C GLN A 109 10.22 9.40 5.15
N ALA A 110 9.18 9.46 5.97
CA ALA A 110 8.42 8.27 6.40
C ALA A 110 7.53 7.71 5.28
N PHE A 111 6.96 8.60 4.45
CA PHE A 111 6.00 8.25 3.40
C PHE A 111 6.46 8.78 2.04
N PRO A 112 7.52 8.18 1.45
CA PRO A 112 8.01 8.59 0.14
C PRO A 112 6.95 8.31 -0.95
N PRO A 113 6.95 9.11 -2.04
CA PRO A 113 6.00 8.93 -3.13
C PRO A 113 6.08 7.51 -3.71
N PRO A 114 4.94 6.89 -4.06
CA PRO A 114 4.94 5.60 -4.73
C PRO A 114 5.69 5.69 -6.07
N GLU A 115 6.44 4.63 -6.39
CA GLU A 115 7.09 4.52 -7.71
C GLU A 115 6.01 4.53 -8.81
N PRO A 116 6.25 5.22 -9.93
CA PRO A 116 5.31 5.25 -11.03
C PRO A 116 5.09 3.85 -11.61
N GLU A 117 3.85 3.58 -12.04
CA GLU A 117 3.50 2.31 -12.65
C GLU A 117 4.36 2.03 -13.90
N GLY A 118 5.05 0.90 -13.90
CA GLY A 118 6.02 0.52 -14.93
C GLY A 118 7.40 0.19 -14.39
N PHE A 119 7.69 0.51 -13.13
CA PHE A 119 8.86 -0.04 -12.45
C PHE A 119 8.60 -1.52 -12.12
N ALA A 120 8.97 -2.40 -13.04
CA ALA A 120 9.11 -3.81 -12.74
C ALA A 120 10.41 -3.96 -11.92
N PRO A 121 10.35 -4.28 -10.61
CA PRO A 121 11.54 -4.75 -9.93
C PRO A 121 12.09 -5.96 -10.74
N PRO A 122 13.42 -6.15 -10.79
CA PRO A 122 13.98 -7.32 -11.47
C PRO A 122 13.26 -8.57 -10.97
N PRO A 123 12.99 -9.55 -11.86
CA PRO A 123 12.28 -10.77 -11.48
C PRO A 123 12.95 -11.32 -10.22
N ARG A 124 12.20 -11.36 -9.12
CA ARG A 124 12.67 -11.99 -7.89
C ARG A 124 12.84 -13.46 -8.23
N ASP A 125 14.04 -13.97 -8.01
CA ASP A 125 14.32 -15.39 -8.16
C ASP A 125 13.30 -16.16 -7.31
N ASP A 126 12.70 -17.20 -7.87
CA ASP A 126 11.57 -17.95 -7.29
C ASP A 126 11.90 -18.64 -5.94
N GLY A 127 13.12 -18.44 -5.41
CA GLY A 127 13.61 -18.93 -4.12
C GLY A 127 13.09 -18.20 -2.89
N ASP A 128 12.46 -17.03 -3.03
CA ASP A 128 11.97 -16.21 -1.91
C ASP A 128 10.47 -16.42 -1.59
N ARG A 129 9.84 -17.44 -2.18
CA ARG A 129 8.50 -17.86 -1.77
C ARG A 129 8.59 -18.42 -0.34
N PHE A 130 7.80 -17.86 0.57
CA PHE A 130 7.67 -18.39 1.92
C PHE A 130 6.90 -19.72 1.88
N VAL A 131 7.60 -20.81 1.58
CA VAL A 131 7.09 -22.17 1.75
C VAL A 131 7.31 -22.61 3.20
N PRO A 132 6.28 -23.13 3.89
CA PRO A 132 6.45 -23.83 5.16
C PRO A 132 7.57 -24.87 5.04
N GLU A 133 8.38 -25.00 6.09
CA GLU A 133 9.62 -25.81 6.07
C GLU A 133 9.36 -27.30 5.76
N GLU A 134 8.13 -27.77 5.97
CA GLU A 134 7.68 -29.15 5.72
C GLU A 134 7.59 -29.50 4.21
N GLU A 135 7.45 -28.54 3.30
CA GLU A 135 7.37 -28.81 1.84
C GLU A 135 8.72 -28.68 1.10
N ARG A 136 9.79 -28.20 1.76
CA ARG A 136 11.13 -28.04 1.14
C ARG A 136 11.89 -29.35 0.94
N GLN A 137 11.43 -30.45 1.53
CA GLN A 137 12.08 -31.75 1.48
C GLN A 137 11.25 -32.78 0.73
N LEU A 138 10.89 -32.50 -0.52
CA LEU A 138 10.63 -33.59 -1.47
C LEU A 138 11.78 -33.63 -2.46
N PRO A 139 12.57 -34.72 -2.52
CA PRO A 139 13.62 -34.85 -3.51
C PRO A 139 13.00 -34.71 -4.91
N ALA A 140 13.64 -33.91 -5.76
CA ALA A 140 13.22 -33.73 -7.16
C ALA A 140 13.12 -35.11 -7.82
N VAL A 141 11.89 -35.52 -8.15
CA VAL A 141 11.65 -36.74 -8.92
C VAL A 141 12.33 -36.55 -10.29
N PRO A 142 13.26 -37.43 -10.70
CA PRO A 142 13.88 -37.32 -12.01
C PRO A 142 12.80 -37.38 -13.09
N LYS A 143 12.74 -36.35 -13.95
CA LYS A 143 11.79 -36.29 -15.07
C LYS A 143 12.01 -37.53 -15.95
N PRO A 144 10.97 -38.33 -16.24
CA PRO A 144 11.12 -39.48 -17.13
C PRO A 144 11.56 -39.01 -18.52
N PRO A 145 12.42 -39.79 -19.22
CA PRO A 145 12.89 -39.44 -20.55
C PRO A 145 11.69 -39.27 -21.50
N ARG A 146 11.64 -38.12 -22.17
CA ARG A 146 10.57 -37.78 -23.10
C ARG A 146 10.68 -38.70 -24.31
N ALA A 147 9.68 -39.56 -24.51
CA ALA A 147 9.61 -40.42 -25.69
C ALA A 147 9.58 -39.55 -26.97
N PRO A 148 10.30 -39.96 -28.04
CA PRO A 148 10.21 -39.27 -29.32
C PRO A 148 8.78 -39.37 -29.85
N ARG A 149 8.22 -38.22 -30.26
CA ARG A 149 6.90 -38.18 -30.91
C ARG A 149 7.00 -38.86 -32.27
N PRO A 150 6.06 -39.73 -32.67
CA PRO A 150 6.02 -40.27 -34.02
C PRO A 150 5.75 -39.14 -35.01
N SER A 151 6.47 -39.12 -36.12
CA SER A 151 6.17 -38.28 -37.27
C SER A 151 4.85 -38.75 -37.89
N SER A 152 3.89 -37.84 -38.03
CA SER A 152 2.71 -38.08 -38.85
C SER A 152 3.14 -37.96 -40.31
N ASP A 153 3.28 -39.09 -40.99
CA ASP A 153 3.44 -39.15 -42.44
C ASP A 153 2.54 -40.27 -43.00
N ASP A 154 1.56 -39.82 -43.78
CA ASP A 154 0.68 -40.44 -44.76
C ASP A 154 0.42 -41.97 -44.80
N GLY A 155 -0.88 -42.29 -44.80
CA GLY A 155 -1.44 -43.17 -45.84
C GLY A 155 -2.10 -44.49 -45.41
N HIS A 156 -3.38 -44.65 -45.81
CA HIS A 156 -4.14 -45.90 -45.96
C HIS A 156 -4.48 -46.65 -44.66
N ASP A 157 -5.59 -47.36 -44.52
CA ASP A 157 -6.89 -47.48 -45.18
C ASP A 157 -7.69 -48.37 -44.20
N ASP A 158 -8.99 -48.13 -44.12
CA ASP A 158 -10.05 -49.12 -43.95
C ASP A 158 -10.23 -49.92 -42.63
N ASP A 159 -11.50 -49.93 -42.21
CA ASP A 159 -12.19 -51.02 -41.52
C ASP A 159 -11.88 -51.30 -40.03
N TYR A 160 -12.42 -50.45 -39.15
CA TYR A 160 -12.64 -50.82 -37.74
C TYR A 160 -13.98 -50.31 -37.18
N PHE A 161 -15.04 -50.32 -38.00
CA PHE A 161 -16.43 -50.34 -37.49
C PHE A 161 -16.99 -51.75 -37.64
N GLY A 162 -16.32 -52.70 -36.98
CA GLY A 162 -16.75 -54.08 -36.84
C GLY A 162 -17.21 -54.36 -35.42
N ASP A 163 -18.51 -54.57 -35.28
CA ASP A 163 -19.15 -55.38 -34.25
C ASP A 163 -19.11 -54.91 -32.78
N GLY A 164 -20.28 -54.50 -32.28
CA GLY A 164 -20.45 -54.15 -30.88
C GLY A 164 -21.90 -53.77 -30.51
N ASP A 165 -22.85 -54.60 -30.94
CA ASP A 165 -24.17 -54.87 -30.33
C ASP A 165 -24.54 -54.00 -29.10
N TYR A 166 -25.28 -52.91 -29.31
CA TYR A 166 -25.93 -52.14 -28.25
C TYR A 166 -27.43 -52.44 -28.22
N LEU A 167 -27.83 -53.64 -27.76
CA LEU A 167 -29.21 -53.92 -27.35
C LEU A 167 -29.28 -55.00 -26.26
N ARG A 168 -29.54 -54.60 -25.00
CA ARG A 168 -30.78 -54.99 -24.30
C ARG A 168 -30.99 -54.30 -22.96
#